data_AF-A0A382KJ51-F1
#
_entry.id   AF-A0A382KJ51-F1
#
_cell.length_a   1.000
_cell.length_b   1.000
_cell.length_c   1.000
_cell.angle_alpha   90.00
_cell.angle_beta   90.00
_cell.angle_gamma   90.00
#
_symmetry.space_group_name_H-M   'P 1'
#
loop_
_entity.id
_entity.type
_entity.pdbx_description
1 polymer ?
#
loop_
_entity_poly.entity_id
_entity_poly.type
_entity_poly.pdbx_seq_one_letter_code
_entity_poly.pdbx_strand_id
1 'polypeptide(L)'
;MRSAGCIFNDIVDRDFDKKVRRTRVRPIASGKISAVEAFIYIILLCSIALLILLQFNLLTITLGMGSMILAFTYPFMKRFTYWPQLFLGLTFNWGIIMGWTSIANSISIEPIILYLAAIFWTLGYDTIYGLQDIHDDEIIGIKSTSIKFKNNTKVFVGACYGMCVLFILILCFMIE
;
A
#
# COMPACT_ATOMS: atom_id res chain seq x y z
N MET A 1 -5.83 5.88 9.67
CA MET A 1 -5.89 4.60 8.92
C MET A 1 -4.55 3.91 8.69
N ARG A 2 -3.46 4.59 8.28
CA ARG A 2 -2.17 3.93 7.99
C ARG A 2 -1.70 2.95 9.08
N SER A 3 -1.68 3.38 10.34
CA SER A 3 -1.23 2.56 11.47
C SER A 3 -2.03 1.26 11.61
N ALA A 4 -3.36 1.32 11.46
CA ALA A 4 -4.21 0.13 11.51
C ALA A 4 -3.86 -0.86 10.37
N GLY A 5 -3.65 -0.35 9.15
CA GLY A 5 -3.21 -1.17 8.01
C GLY A 5 -1.84 -1.83 8.23
N CYS A 6 -0.88 -1.11 8.80
CA CYS A 6 0.44 -1.67 9.15
C CYS A 6 0.34 -2.77 10.21
N ILE A 7 -0.45 -2.56 11.27
CA ILE A 7 -0.65 -3.58 12.32
C ILE A 7 -1.35 -4.80 11.72
N PHE A 8 -2.36 -4.60 10.88
CA PHE A 8 -3.05 -5.70 10.22
C PHE A 8 -2.11 -6.49 9.30
N ASN A 9 -1.23 -5.79 8.56
CA ASN A 9 -0.18 -6.43 7.77
C ASN A 9 0.73 -7.30 8.65
N ASP A 10 1.21 -6.79 9.79
CA ASP A 10 2.05 -7.55 10.72
C ASP A 10 1.31 -8.76 11.34
N ILE A 11 0.00 -8.64 11.60
CA ILE A 11 -0.82 -9.79 12.06
C ILE A 11 -0.88 -10.86 10.98
N VAL A 12 -1.21 -10.46 9.75
CA VAL A 12 -1.36 -11.38 8.61
C VAL A 12 -0.03 -12.05 8.29
N ASP A 13 1.08 -11.32 8.38
CA ASP A 13 2.40 -11.78 7.97
C ASP A 13 3.24 -12.43 9.05
N ARG A 14 2.76 -12.46 10.31
CA ARG A 14 3.52 -12.91 11.49
C ARG A 14 4.30 -14.22 11.30
N ASP A 15 3.74 -15.21 10.61
CA ASP A 15 4.34 -16.54 10.46
C ASP A 15 5.36 -16.60 9.31
N PHE A 16 5.24 -15.68 8.34
CA PHE A 16 6.27 -15.44 7.33
C PHE A 16 7.39 -14.59 7.92
N ASP A 17 7.05 -13.54 8.67
CA ASP A 17 8.02 -12.62 9.25
C ASP A 17 8.98 -13.32 10.22
N LYS A 18 8.52 -14.34 10.95
CA LYS A 18 9.39 -15.21 11.78
C LYS A 18 10.52 -15.88 10.99
N LYS A 19 10.31 -16.12 9.69
CA LYS A 19 11.24 -16.87 8.82
C LYS A 19 12.21 -15.96 8.06
N VAL A 20 11.95 -14.66 8.00
CA VAL A 20 12.80 -13.68 7.29
C VAL A 20 13.75 -13.02 8.28
N ARG A 21 15.05 -12.98 7.94
CA ARG A 21 16.11 -12.51 8.86
C ARG A 21 15.84 -11.10 9.38
N ARG A 22 15.34 -10.23 8.50
CA ARG A 22 15.07 -8.81 8.76
C ARG A 22 13.83 -8.60 9.63
N THR A 23 12.78 -9.40 9.44
CA THR A 23 11.47 -9.14 10.06
C THR A 23 11.15 -10.03 11.25
N ARG A 24 11.97 -11.04 11.54
CA ARG A 24 11.81 -11.93 12.71
C ARG A 24 11.74 -11.21 14.07
N VAL A 25 12.29 -10.00 14.16
CA VAL A 25 12.32 -9.18 15.39
C VAL A 25 11.11 -8.24 15.53
N ARG A 26 10.20 -8.21 14.55
CA ARG A 26 8.98 -7.38 14.61
C ARG A 26 8.14 -7.74 15.83
N PRO A 27 7.39 -6.79 16.44
CA PRO A 27 6.71 -7.03 17.70
C PRO A 27 5.76 -8.24 17.71
N ILE A 28 4.96 -8.41 16.66
CA ILE A 28 4.00 -9.52 16.56
C ILE A 28 4.71 -10.83 16.18
N ALA A 29 5.67 -10.79 15.25
CA ALA A 29 6.43 -11.96 14.83
C ALA A 29 7.28 -12.56 15.97
N SER A 30 7.90 -11.70 16.79
CA SER A 30 8.71 -12.08 17.96
C SER A 30 7.90 -12.40 19.22
N GLY A 31 6.57 -12.22 19.19
CA GLY A 31 5.70 -12.48 20.35
C GLY A 31 5.76 -11.41 21.45
N LYS A 32 6.41 -10.27 21.22
CA LYS A 32 6.40 -9.12 22.16
C LYS A 32 5.02 -8.51 22.33
N ILE A 33 4.17 -8.63 21.32
CA ILE A 33 2.75 -8.22 21.33
C ILE A 33 1.95 -9.38 20.76
N SER A 34 0.88 -9.78 21.44
CA SER A 34 -0.03 -10.82 20.96
C SER A 34 -0.88 -10.31 19.78
N ALA A 35 -1.32 -11.23 18.91
CA ALA A 35 -2.21 -10.86 17.81
C ALA A 35 -3.56 -10.29 18.29
N VAL A 36 -4.01 -10.69 19.49
CA VAL A 36 -5.25 -10.19 20.10
C VAL A 36 -5.08 -8.74 20.53
N GLU A 37 -4.00 -8.41 21.25
CA GLU A 37 -3.69 -7.02 21.62
C GLU A 37 -3.56 -6.14 20.38
N ALA A 38 -2.82 -6.59 19.37
CA ALA A 38 -2.67 -5.89 18.11
C ALA A 38 -4.03 -5.64 17.41
N PHE A 39 -4.95 -6.61 17.47
CA PHE A 39 -6.30 -6.46 16.91
C PHE A 39 -7.14 -5.44 17.67
N ILE A 40 -7.04 -5.38 19.00
CA ILE A 40 -7.68 -4.33 19.80
C ILE A 40 -7.18 -2.95 19.40
N TYR A 41 -5.86 -2.79 19.16
CA TYR A 41 -5.29 -1.53 18.65
C TYR A 41 -5.83 -1.16 17.27
N ILE A 42 -6.05 -2.13 16.37
CA ILE A 42 -6.68 -1.88 15.07
C ILE A 42 -8.07 -1.29 15.26
N ILE A 43 -8.91 -1.89 16.11
CA ILE A 43 -10.28 -1.41 16.36
C ILE A 43 -10.24 0.03 16.88
N LEU A 44 -9.40 0.32 17.87
CA LEU A 44 -9.26 1.68 18.42
C LEU A 44 -8.85 2.69 17.35
N LEU A 45 -7.83 2.38 16.55
CA LEU A 45 -7.33 3.26 15.49
C LEU A 45 -8.36 3.46 14.36
N CYS A 46 -9.10 2.41 14.01
CA CYS A 46 -10.19 2.48 13.03
C CYS A 46 -11.35 3.33 13.56
N SER A 47 -11.74 3.18 14.82
CA SER A 47 -12.78 4.01 15.45
C SER A 47 -12.41 5.49 15.45
N ILE A 48 -11.17 5.83 15.84
CA ILE A 48 -10.67 7.22 15.79
C ILE A 48 -10.67 7.74 14.35
N ALA A 49 -10.19 6.93 13.40
CA ALA A 49 -10.19 7.31 11.99
C ALA A 49 -11.61 7.51 11.43
N LEU A 50 -12.58 6.70 11.84
CA LEU A 50 -13.98 6.83 11.47
C LEU A 50 -14.57 8.13 12.01
N LEU A 51 -14.33 8.47 13.27
CA LEU A 51 -14.80 9.73 13.87
C LEU A 51 -14.31 10.95 13.09
N ILE A 52 -13.05 10.93 12.65
CA ILE A 52 -12.45 11.97 11.79
C ILE A 52 -13.13 11.96 10.41
N LEU A 53 -13.30 10.77 9.80
CA LEU A 53 -13.89 10.63 8.47
C LEU A 53 -15.32 11.18 8.41
N LEU A 54 -16.11 10.96 9.47
CA LEU A 54 -17.49 11.43 9.56
C LEU A 54 -17.64 12.96 9.59
N GLN A 55 -16.54 13.72 9.75
CA GLN A 55 -16.56 15.18 9.68
C GLN A 55 -16.49 15.74 8.25
N PHE A 56 -16.32 14.87 7.25
CA PHE A 56 -16.21 15.26 5.84
C PHE A 56 -17.55 15.12 5.09
N ASN A 57 -17.56 15.55 3.83
CA ASN A 57 -18.71 15.37 2.94
C ASN A 57 -18.98 13.89 2.64
N LEU A 58 -20.22 13.59 2.21
CA LEU A 58 -20.68 12.22 1.97
C LEU A 58 -19.81 11.48 0.94
N LEU A 59 -19.38 12.15 -0.13
CA LEU A 59 -18.50 11.56 -1.15
C LEU A 59 -17.19 11.06 -0.53
N THR A 60 -16.55 11.89 0.28
CA THR A 60 -15.31 11.56 0.99
C THR A 60 -15.53 10.42 1.98
N ILE A 61 -16.64 10.43 2.72
CA ILE A 61 -17.00 9.35 3.64
C ILE A 61 -17.12 8.02 2.88
N THR A 62 -17.88 7.98 1.78
CA THR A 62 -18.06 6.76 0.98
C THR A 62 -16.75 6.23 0.44
N LEU A 63 -15.89 7.10 -0.11
CA LEU A 63 -14.58 6.71 -0.64
C LEU A 63 -13.61 6.26 0.46
N GLY A 64 -13.67 6.88 1.63
CA GLY A 64 -12.85 6.50 2.80
C GLY A 64 -13.25 5.14 3.34
N MET A 65 -14.55 4.85 3.41
CA MET A 65 -15.04 3.52 3.76
C MET A 65 -14.62 2.47 2.71
N GLY A 66 -14.70 2.82 1.42
CA GLY A 66 -14.26 1.96 0.33
C GLY A 66 -12.77 1.60 0.39
N SER A 67 -11.92 2.52 0.85
CA SER A 67 -10.48 2.29 0.97
C SER A 67 -10.12 1.15 1.94
N MET A 68 -11.01 0.82 2.88
CA MET A 68 -10.78 -0.29 3.81
C MET A 68 -10.67 -1.64 3.10
N ILE A 69 -11.42 -1.82 2.01
CA ILE A 69 -11.35 -3.06 1.20
C ILE A 69 -9.92 -3.26 0.73
N LEU A 70 -9.30 -2.23 0.16
CA LEU A 70 -7.90 -2.29 -0.28
C LEU A 70 -6.95 -2.52 0.91
N ALA A 71 -7.09 -1.74 1.98
CA ALA A 71 -6.21 -1.81 3.14
C ALA A 71 -6.15 -3.19 3.80
N PHE A 72 -7.30 -3.87 3.92
CA PHE A 72 -7.38 -5.20 4.54
C PHE A 72 -7.16 -6.35 3.56
N THR A 73 -7.27 -6.14 2.24
CA THR A 73 -6.98 -7.20 1.26
C THR A 73 -5.52 -7.22 0.81
N TYR A 74 -4.85 -6.06 0.78
CA TYR A 74 -3.47 -5.93 0.28
C TYR A 74 -2.46 -6.91 0.92
N PRO A 75 -2.44 -7.17 2.25
CA PRO A 75 -1.42 -8.04 2.86
C PRO A 75 -1.46 -9.48 2.35
N PHE A 76 -2.63 -9.92 1.86
CA PHE A 76 -2.82 -11.25 1.33
C PHE A 76 -2.28 -11.40 -0.10
N MET A 77 -2.07 -10.30 -0.84
CA MET A 77 -1.78 -10.34 -2.27
C MET A 77 -0.50 -11.09 -2.60
N LYS A 78 0.50 -11.04 -1.72
CA LYS A 78 1.78 -11.74 -1.90
C LYS A 78 1.66 -13.28 -1.89
N ARG A 79 0.51 -13.81 -1.46
CA ARG A 79 0.16 -15.25 -1.49
C ARG A 79 -0.45 -15.66 -2.83
N PHE A 80 -1.14 -14.72 -3.49
CA PHE A 80 -1.96 -15.01 -4.67
C PHE A 80 -1.28 -14.56 -5.98
N THR A 81 -0.63 -13.40 -5.97
CA THR A 81 -0.09 -12.74 -7.17
C THR A 81 1.36 -12.28 -6.99
N TYR A 82 2.08 -12.15 -8.10
CA TYR A 82 3.40 -11.51 -8.17
C TYR A 82 3.34 -9.98 -8.22
N TRP A 83 2.17 -9.39 -8.02
CA TRP A 83 1.97 -7.94 -8.05
C TRP A 83 1.54 -7.31 -6.71
N PRO A 84 1.95 -7.78 -5.51
CA PRO A 84 1.51 -7.16 -4.27
C PRO A 84 1.89 -5.67 -4.19
N GLN A 85 3.01 -5.26 -4.81
CA GLN A 85 3.44 -3.87 -4.93
C GLN A 85 2.41 -2.97 -5.65
N LEU A 86 1.66 -3.51 -6.62
CA LEU A 86 0.58 -2.76 -7.29
C LEU A 86 -0.56 -2.49 -6.32
N PHE A 87 -0.97 -3.50 -5.54
CA PHE A 87 -2.03 -3.37 -4.55
C PHE A 87 -1.60 -2.46 -3.38
N LEU A 88 -0.32 -2.49 -3.01
CA LEU A 88 0.26 -1.52 -2.08
C LEU A 88 0.13 -0.10 -2.64
N GLY A 89 0.51 0.12 -3.91
CA GLY A 89 0.37 1.40 -4.60
C GLY A 89 -1.08 1.89 -4.60
N LEU A 90 -2.06 1.02 -4.89
CA LEU A 90 -3.48 1.35 -4.83
C LEU A 90 -3.90 1.76 -3.41
N THR A 91 -3.50 0.98 -2.42
CA THR A 91 -3.89 1.19 -1.02
C THR A 91 -3.30 2.48 -0.45
N PHE A 92 -2.01 2.69 -0.67
CA PHE A 92 -1.23 3.71 0.03
C PHE A 92 -1.47 5.10 -0.55
N ASN A 93 -1.72 5.19 -1.85
CA ASN A 93 -1.93 6.46 -2.53
C ASN A 93 -3.39 6.91 -2.53
N TRP A 94 -4.32 6.12 -1.98
CA TRP A 94 -5.75 6.45 -1.91
C TRP A 94 -6.02 7.80 -1.22
N GLY A 95 -5.10 8.22 -0.34
CA GLY A 95 -5.11 9.53 0.31
C GLY A 95 -5.15 10.72 -0.67
N ILE A 96 -4.66 10.57 -1.90
CA ILE A 96 -4.72 11.61 -2.95
C ILE A 96 -6.17 11.90 -3.31
N ILE A 97 -6.95 10.84 -3.59
CA ILE A 97 -8.37 10.96 -3.92
C ILE A 97 -9.14 11.55 -2.74
N MET A 98 -8.86 11.06 -1.52
CA MET A 98 -9.48 11.56 -0.29
C MET A 98 -9.17 13.03 -0.03
N GLY A 99 -7.92 13.45 -0.23
CA GLY A 99 -7.49 14.84 -0.07
C GLY A 99 -8.25 15.75 -1.02
N TRP A 100 -8.37 15.35 -2.28
CA TRP A 100 -9.14 16.09 -3.29
C TRP A 100 -10.63 16.20 -2.93
N THR A 101 -11.29 15.06 -2.72
CA THR A 101 -12.74 15.05 -2.50
C THR A 101 -13.13 15.71 -1.18
N SER A 102 -12.24 15.75 -0.19
CA SER A 102 -12.50 16.44 1.08
C SER A 102 -12.76 17.94 0.91
N ILE A 103 -12.16 18.57 -0.10
CA ILE A 103 -12.27 20.01 -0.40
C ILE A 103 -13.20 20.25 -1.59
N ALA A 104 -12.94 19.58 -2.73
CA ALA A 104 -13.64 19.84 -3.98
C ALA A 104 -15.03 19.19 -4.06
N ASN A 105 -15.33 18.24 -3.16
CA ASN A 105 -16.58 17.47 -3.11
C ASN A 105 -17.06 16.92 -4.47
N SER A 106 -16.10 16.58 -5.33
CA SER A 106 -16.28 16.07 -6.68
C SER A 106 -15.02 15.31 -7.08
N ILE A 107 -15.12 14.44 -8.09
CA ILE A 107 -13.95 13.77 -8.67
C ILE A 107 -13.77 14.32 -10.07
N SER A 108 -12.64 15.00 -10.27
CA SER A 108 -12.16 15.40 -11.58
C SER A 108 -11.01 14.48 -12.01
N ILE A 109 -10.46 14.71 -13.19
CA ILE A 109 -9.47 13.83 -13.80
C ILE A 109 -8.06 14.03 -13.20
N GLU A 110 -7.76 15.22 -12.69
CA GLU A 110 -6.49 15.63 -12.09
C GLU A 110 -6.05 14.73 -10.91
N PRO A 111 -6.87 14.51 -9.85
CA PRO A 111 -6.49 13.62 -8.76
C PRO A 111 -6.35 12.15 -9.20
N ILE A 112 -7.05 11.73 -10.26
CA ILE A 112 -6.93 10.38 -10.82
C ILE A 112 -5.56 10.21 -11.50
N ILE A 113 -5.13 11.19 -12.31
CA ILE A 113 -3.82 11.18 -12.96
C ILE A 113 -2.71 11.20 -11.92
N LEU A 114 -2.82 12.06 -10.90
CA LEU A 114 -1.85 12.10 -9.81
C LEU A 114 -1.78 10.78 -9.04
N TYR A 115 -2.94 10.16 -8.80
CA TYR A 115 -3.03 8.85 -8.16
C TYR A 115 -2.36 7.75 -9.00
N LEU A 116 -2.55 7.75 -10.32
CA LEU A 116 -1.84 6.85 -11.23
C LEU A 116 -0.32 7.05 -11.17
N ALA A 117 0.16 8.29 -11.22
CA ALA A 117 1.58 8.61 -11.07
C ALA A 117 2.15 8.02 -9.76
N ALA A 118 1.43 8.23 -8.65
CA ALA A 118 1.83 7.76 -7.34
C ALA A 118 1.85 6.22 -7.23
N ILE A 119 0.92 5.51 -7.89
CA ILE A 119 0.95 4.04 -7.96
C ILE A 119 2.24 3.55 -8.63
N PHE A 120 2.63 4.17 -9.75
CA PHE A 120 3.86 3.80 -10.46
C PHE A 120 5.12 4.17 -9.66
N TRP A 121 5.10 5.28 -8.94
CA TRP A 121 6.13 5.61 -7.96
C TRP A 121 6.27 4.50 -6.90
N THR A 122 5.16 4.07 -6.31
CA THR A 122 5.13 2.97 -5.32
C THR A 122 5.62 1.66 -5.88
N LEU A 123 5.18 1.28 -7.09
CA LEU A 123 5.68 0.10 -7.78
C LEU A 123 7.20 0.12 -7.93
N GLY A 124 7.77 1.26 -8.34
CA GLY A 124 9.21 1.43 -8.51
C GLY A 124 9.98 1.23 -7.20
N TYR A 125 9.71 2.08 -6.19
CA TYR A 125 10.51 2.04 -4.96
C TYR A 125 10.29 0.75 -4.16
N ASP A 126 9.06 0.20 -4.15
CA ASP A 126 8.77 -0.99 -3.35
C ASP A 126 9.30 -2.26 -4.01
N THR A 127 9.46 -2.25 -5.35
CA THR A 127 10.21 -3.30 -6.05
C THR A 127 11.69 -3.25 -5.67
N ILE A 128 12.31 -2.06 -5.63
CA ILE A 128 13.70 -1.90 -5.17
C ILE A 128 13.84 -2.40 -3.73
N TYR A 129 12.90 -2.01 -2.86
CA TYR A 129 12.88 -2.44 -1.46
C TYR A 129 12.81 -3.96 -1.35
N GLY A 130 11.90 -4.61 -2.10
CA GLY A 130 11.72 -6.06 -2.11
C GLY A 130 12.89 -6.87 -2.69
N LEU A 131 13.89 -6.24 -3.31
CA LEU A 131 15.12 -6.95 -3.72
C LEU A 131 15.96 -7.38 -2.51
N GLN A 132 15.84 -6.67 -1.38
CA GLN A 132 16.62 -6.96 -0.17
C GLN A 132 16.22 -8.28 0.48
N ASP A 133 14.95 -8.69 0.31
CA ASP A 133 14.40 -9.91 0.90
C ASP A 133 14.27 -11.05 -0.11
N ILE A 134 14.74 -10.89 -1.36
CA ILE A 134 14.46 -11.83 -2.46
C ILE A 134 14.84 -13.28 -2.16
N HIS A 135 15.96 -13.50 -1.49
CA HIS A 135 16.44 -14.84 -1.17
C HIS A 135 15.53 -15.52 -0.14
N ASP A 136 15.19 -14.81 0.94
CA ASP A 136 14.32 -15.32 1.98
C ASP A 136 12.90 -15.56 1.43
N ASP A 137 12.39 -14.63 0.61
CA ASP A 137 11.06 -14.70 -0.02
C ASP A 137 10.92 -15.88 -0.98
N GLU A 138 11.94 -16.18 -1.79
CA GLU A 138 11.96 -17.34 -2.68
C GLU A 138 11.91 -18.67 -1.90
N ILE A 139 12.63 -18.76 -0.78
CA ILE A 139 12.65 -19.97 0.08
C ILE A 139 11.27 -20.22 0.71
N ILE A 140 10.60 -19.16 1.17
CA ILE A 140 9.28 -19.27 1.82
C ILE A 140 8.11 -19.25 0.83
N GLY A 141 8.38 -19.11 -0.47
CA GLY A 141 7.40 -19.16 -1.54
C GLY A 141 6.49 -17.92 -1.63
N ILE A 142 6.95 -16.77 -1.13
CA ILE A 142 6.23 -15.49 -1.28
C ILE A 142 6.43 -14.96 -2.70
N LYS A 143 5.38 -14.33 -3.25
CA LYS A 143 5.40 -13.73 -4.59
C LYS A 143 5.55 -12.21 -4.48
N SER A 144 6.32 -11.61 -5.38
CA SER A 144 6.56 -10.17 -5.44
C SER A 144 6.98 -9.72 -6.84
N THR A 145 6.90 -8.42 -7.13
CA THR A 145 7.45 -7.86 -8.37
C THR A 145 8.96 -7.99 -8.41
N SER A 146 9.64 -7.93 -7.25
CA SER A 146 11.09 -8.14 -7.15
C SER A 146 11.50 -9.54 -7.62
N ILE A 147 10.74 -10.58 -7.24
CA ILE A 147 10.95 -11.95 -7.72
C ILE A 147 10.58 -12.07 -9.20
N LYS A 148 9.42 -11.54 -9.61
CA LYS A 148 8.92 -11.65 -10.98
C LYS A 148 9.88 -11.02 -12.00
N PHE A 149 10.48 -9.88 -11.66
CA PHE A 149 11.34 -9.11 -12.55
C PHE A 149 12.82 -9.23 -12.20
N LYS A 150 13.24 -10.23 -11.40
CA LYS A 150 14.61 -10.35 -10.89
C LYS A 150 15.72 -10.28 -11.96
N ASN A 151 15.45 -10.77 -13.16
CA ASN A 151 16.40 -10.75 -14.29
C ASN A 151 16.36 -9.44 -15.10
N ASN A 152 15.28 -8.65 -14.97
CA ASN A 152 15.00 -7.44 -15.75
C ASN A 152 14.68 -6.23 -14.85
N THR A 153 15.18 -6.23 -13.62
CA THR A 153 14.77 -5.27 -12.58
C THR A 153 14.94 -3.81 -13.01
N LYS A 154 16.08 -3.49 -13.63
CA LYS A 154 16.37 -2.11 -14.09
C LYS A 154 15.36 -1.63 -15.13
N VAL A 155 14.96 -2.51 -16.06
CA VAL A 155 13.99 -2.19 -17.10
C VAL A 155 12.61 -1.96 -16.49
N PHE A 156 12.18 -2.86 -15.59
CA PHE A 156 10.89 -2.72 -14.93
C PHE A 156 10.80 -1.46 -14.06
N VAL A 157 11.80 -1.23 -13.19
CA VAL A 157 11.87 -0.05 -12.33
C VAL A 157 11.96 1.23 -13.16
N GLY A 158 12.77 1.23 -14.23
CA GLY A 158 12.87 2.34 -15.16
C GLY A 158 11.53 2.65 -15.84
N ALA A 159 10.79 1.62 -16.27
CA ALA A 159 9.45 1.78 -16.83
C ALA A 159 8.46 2.35 -15.80
N CYS A 160 8.50 1.91 -14.53
CA CYS A 160 7.67 2.47 -13.47
C CYS A 160 7.92 3.97 -13.29
N TYR A 161 9.17 4.38 -13.15
CA TYR A 161 9.48 5.81 -13.00
C TYR A 161 9.19 6.62 -14.28
N GLY A 162 9.41 6.04 -15.46
CA GLY A 162 9.03 6.65 -16.74
C GLY A 162 7.52 6.92 -16.82
N MET A 163 6.69 5.95 -16.43
CA MET A 163 5.23 6.13 -16.36
C MET A 163 4.82 7.15 -15.30
N CYS A 164 5.47 7.17 -14.14
CA CYS A 164 5.23 8.18 -13.10
C CYS A 164 5.48 9.59 -13.64
N VAL A 165 6.64 9.83 -14.25
CA VAL A 165 6.99 11.12 -14.86
C VAL A 165 6.02 11.48 -15.98
N LEU A 166 5.64 10.53 -16.84
CA LEU A 166 4.66 10.76 -17.90
C LEU A 166 3.32 11.27 -17.35
N PHE A 167 2.77 10.64 -16.31
CA PHE A 167 1.51 11.10 -15.71
C PHE A 167 1.64 12.46 -15.04
N ILE A 168 2.77 12.76 -14.41
CA ILE A 168 3.04 14.10 -13.84
C ILE A 168 3.10 15.14 -14.96
N LEU A 169 3.78 14.87 -16.07
CA LEU A 169 3.84 15.78 -17.21
C LEU A 169 2.46 16.03 -17.80
N ILE A 170 1.67 14.98 -18.01
CA ILE A 170 0.26 15.11 -18.47
C ILE A 170 -0.51 16.02 -17.52
N LEU A 171 -0.39 15.81 -16.21
CA LEU A 171 -1.06 16.65 -15.22
C LEU A 171 -0.62 18.11 -15.29
N CYS A 172 0.68 18.39 -15.44
CA CYS A 172 1.20 19.74 -15.60
C CYS A 172 0.59 20.44 -16.82
N PHE A 173 0.54 19.78 -17.98
CA PHE A 173 -0.06 20.33 -19.19
C PHE A 173 -1.58 20.58 -19.11
N MET A 174 -2.27 19.96 -18.15
CA MET A 174 -3.71 20.17 -17.94
C MET A 174 -4.03 21.33 -17.00
N ILE A 175 -3.06 21.74 -16.17
CA ILE A 175 -3.23 22.81 -15.19
C ILE A 175 -2.77 24.17 -15.77
N GLU A 176 -1.98 24.15 -16.84
CA GLU A 176 -1.65 25.32 -17.67
C GLU A 176 -2.81 25.71 -18.60
#